data_AF-A0A923YKZ3-F1
#
_entry.id   AF-A0A923YKZ3-F1
#
_cell.length_a   1.000
_cell.length_b   1.000
_cell.length_c   1.000
_cell.angle_alpha   90.00
_cell.angle_beta   90.00
_cell.angle_gamma   90.00
#
_symmetry.space_group_name_H-M   'P 1'
#
loop_
_entity.id
_entity.type
_entity.pdbx_description
1 polymer ?
#
loop_
_entity_poly.entity_id
_entity_poly.type
_entity_poly.pdbx_seq_one_letter_code
_entity_poly.pdbx_strand_id
1 'polypeptide(L)' 'MADLYLKALEAERKSLWATCRLKGLPKDTPERLRIVELDALLAAHKIKLGAKLGAKPAAKKPK' A
#
# COMPACT_ATOMS: atom_id res chain seq x y z
N MET A 1 -2.12 18.35 -9.07
CA MET A 1 -1.77 16.99 -9.53
C MET A 1 -1.34 16.12 -8.34
N ALA A 2 -2.23 15.87 -7.36
CA ALA A 2 -1.83 15.32 -6.06
C ALA A 2 -1.83 13.78 -5.96
N ASP A 3 -2.23 13.06 -7.02
CA ASP A 3 -2.48 11.61 -6.94
C ASP A 3 -1.63 10.76 -7.88
N LEU A 4 -0.74 11.37 -8.68
CA LEU A 4 0.09 10.63 -9.65
C LEU A 4 1.05 9.66 -8.94
N TYR A 5 1.59 10.06 -7.79
CA TYR A 5 2.48 9.21 -6.99
C TYR A 5 1.76 7.99 -6.42
N LEU A 6 0.56 8.20 -5.84
CA LEU A 6 -0.23 7.10 -5.29
C LEU A 6 -0.70 6.14 -6.40
N LYS A 7 -1.16 6.70 -7.54
CA LYS A 7 -1.52 5.91 -8.71
C LYS A 7 -0.34 5.11 -9.28
N ALA A 8 0.87 5.68 -9.26
CA ALA A 8 2.07 4.97 -9.68
C ALA A 8 2.40 3.79 -8.76
N LEU A 9 2.35 4.00 -7.43
CA LEU A 9 2.55 2.91 -6.45
C LEU A 9 1.51 1.80 -6.58
N GLU A 10 0.23 2.16 -6.78
CA GLU A 10 -0.83 1.19 -6.99
C GLU A 10 -0.67 0.41 -8.31
N ALA A 11 -0.22 1.08 -9.37
CA ALA A 11 0.05 0.44 -10.66
C ALA A 11 1.25 -0.52 -10.57
N GLU A 12 2.34 -0.11 -9.92
CA GLU A 12 3.52 -0.96 -9.69
C GLU A 12 3.15 -2.22 -8.89
N ARG A 13 2.39 -2.05 -7.80
CA ARG A 13 1.90 -3.17 -6.97
C ARG A 13 1.07 -4.16 -7.81
N LYS A 14 0.12 -3.66 -8.61
CA LYS A 14 -0.75 -4.52 -9.44
C LYS A 14 0.04 -5.27 -10.50
N SER A 15 1.00 -4.62 -11.17
CA SER A 15 1.86 -5.24 -12.19
C SER A 15 2.75 -6.34 -11.59
N LEU A 16 3.34 -6.09 -10.42
CA LEU A 16 4.13 -7.10 -9.70
C LEU A 16 3.26 -8.27 -9.28
N TRP A 17 2.05 -8.01 -8.78
CA TRP A 17 1.12 -9.07 -8.37
C TRP A 17 0.66 -9.92 -9.55
N ALA A 18 0.36 -9.30 -10.69
CA ALA A 18 0.04 -9.99 -11.95
C ALA A 18 1.22 -10.86 -12.41
N THR A 19 2.45 -10.33 -12.35
CA THR A 19 3.67 -11.06 -12.71
C THR A 19 3.89 -12.26 -11.79
N CYS A 20 3.75 -12.07 -10.47
CA CYS A 20 3.85 -13.15 -9.49
C CYS A 20 2.81 -14.25 -9.74
N ARG A 21 1.58 -13.87 -10.09
CA ARG A 21 0.49 -14.80 -10.36
C ARG A 21 0.68 -15.55 -11.67
N LEU A 22 1.08 -14.86 -12.74
CA LEU A 22 1.30 -15.46 -14.05
C LEU A 22 2.50 -16.40 -14.05
N LYS A 23 3.58 -16.05 -13.36
CA LYS A 23 4.80 -16.87 -13.29
C LYS A 23 4.77 -17.91 -12.16
N GLY A 24 3.76 -17.90 -11.30
CA GLY A 24 3.69 -18.81 -10.14
C GLY A 24 4.84 -18.61 -9.15
N LEU A 25 5.29 -17.36 -8.93
CA LEU A 25 6.46 -17.10 -8.11
C LEU A 25 6.24 -17.50 -6.64
N PRO A 26 7.23 -18.16 -6.01
CA PRO A 26 7.16 -18.50 -4.59
C PRO A 26 7.12 -17.25 -3.71
N LYS A 27 6.78 -17.43 -2.43
CA LYS A 27 6.59 -16.31 -1.49
C LYS A 27 7.90 -15.60 -1.13
N ASP A 28 9.03 -16.30 -1.27
CA ASP A 28 10.35 -15.83 -0.89
C ASP A 28 11.06 -15.03 -2.00
N THR A 29 10.36 -14.72 -3.10
CA THR A 29 10.96 -13.97 -4.19
C THR A 29 11.00 -12.47 -3.89
N PRO A 30 11.99 -11.75 -4.44
CA PRO A 30 12.11 -10.30 -4.24
C PRO A 30 10.87 -9.52 -4.71
N GLU A 31 10.12 -10.02 -5.70
CA GLU A 31 8.87 -9.39 -6.16
C GLU A 31 7.80 -9.37 -5.07
N ARG A 32 7.71 -10.42 -4.25
CA ARG A 32 6.76 -10.50 -3.13
C ARG A 32 7.17 -9.57 -1.99
N LEU A 33 8.47 -9.49 -1.68
CA LEU A 33 9.00 -8.53 -0.72
C LEU A 33 8.72 -7.09 -1.16
N ARG A 34 8.90 -6.80 -2.46
CA ARG A 34 8.60 -5.48 -3.03
C ARG A 34 7.11 -5.13 -2.95
N ILE A 35 6.20 -6.09 -3.17
CA ILE A 35 4.76 -5.88 -2.98
C ILE A 35 4.44 -5.49 -1.53
N VAL A 36 5.06 -6.14 -0.54
CA VAL A 36 4.85 -5.83 0.89
C VAL A 36 5.33 -4.40 1.21
N GLU A 37 6.47 -4.00 0.66
CA GLU A 37 6.99 -2.64 0.81
C GLU A 37 6.04 -1.59 0.20
N LEU A 38 5.55 -1.85 -1.02
CA LEU A 38 4.56 -0.98 -1.69
C LEU A 38 3.26 -0.89 -0.89
N ASP A 39 2.80 -2.00 -0.29
CA ASP A 39 1.63 -2.00 0.59
C ASP A 39 1.82 -1.14 1.84
N ALA A 40 3.00 -1.20 2.47
CA ALA A 40 3.34 -0.34 3.60
C ALA A 40 3.36 1.14 3.22
N LEU A 41 3.94 1.48 2.07
CA LEU A 41 3.98 2.86 1.55
C LEU A 41 2.57 3.39 1.25
N LEU A 42 1.72 2.58 0.62
CA LEU A 42 0.32 2.93 0.35
C LEU A 42 -0.48 3.12 1.64
N ALA A 43 -0.28 2.26 2.65
CA ALA A 43 -0.93 2.40 3.95
C ALA A 43 -0.48 3.68 4.68
N ALA A 44 0.83 3.96 4.70
CA ALA A 44 1.37 5.18 5.29
C ALA A 44 0.81 6.45 4.62
N HIS A 45 0.69 6.44 3.29
CA HIS A 45 0.07 7.53 2.54
C HIS A 45 -1.42 7.69 2.86
N LYS A 46 -2.18 6.59 2.97
CA LYS A 46 -3.60 6.63 3.33
C LYS A 46 -3.82 7.15 4.75
N ILE A 47 -2.99 6.74 5.71
CA ILE A 47 -3.04 7.25 7.09
C ILE A 47 -2.71 8.74 7.12
N LYS A 48 -1.65 9.16 6.41
CA LYS A 48 -1.27 10.58 6.33
C LYS A 48 -2.35 11.42 5.65
N LEU A 49 -3.00 10.89 4.62
CA LEU A 49 -4.12 11.55 3.94
C LEU A 49 -5.35 11.64 4.86
N GLY A 50 -5.69 10.57 5.60
CA GLY A 50 -6.77 10.56 6.59
C GLY A 50 -6.51 11.51 7.76
N ALA A 51 -5.26 11.61 8.22
CA ALA A 51 -4.84 12.58 9.23
C ALA A 51 -4.93 14.02 8.69
N LYS A 52 -4.59 14.24 7.41
CA LYS A 52 -4.66 15.55 6.75
C LYS A 52 -6.12 15.97 6.45
N LEU A 53 -7.02 15.02 6.23
CA LEU A 53 -8.45 15.25 5.96
C LEU A 53 -9.32 15.27 7.23
N GLY A 54 -8.74 15.28 8.43
CA GLY A 54 -9.48 15.51 9.67
C GLY A 54 -10.32 14.32 10.16
N ALA A 55 -9.89 13.08 9.88
CA ALA A 55 -10.50 11.92 10.52
C ALA A 55 -10.12 11.89 12.01
N LYS A 56 -11.03 12.37 12.87
CA LYS A 56 -10.95 12.26 14.33
C LYS A 56 -10.52 10.84 14.71
N PRO A 57 -9.49 10.65 15.55
CA PRO A 57 -9.25 9.35 16.15
C PRO A 57 -10.47 9.06 17.04
N ALA A 58 -11.30 8.10 16.64
CA ALA A 58 -12.34 7.57 17.52
C ALA A 58 -11.64 7.07 18.78
N ALA A 59 -11.87 7.79 19.88
CA ALA A 59 -11.29 7.53 21.18
C ALA A 59 -11.54 6.07 21.59
N LYS A 60 -10.46 5.31 21.76
CA LYS A 60 -10.50 4.09 22.58
C LYS A 60 -10.82 4.55 24.01
N LYS A 61 -12.06 4.32 24.44
CA LYS A 61 -12.50 4.49 25.84
C LYS A 61 -11.72 3.49 26.71
N PRO A 62 -10.91 3.93 27.68
CA PRO A 62 -10.32 3.01 28.64
C PRO A 62 -11.30 2.79 29.80
N LYS A 63 -11.54 1.50 30.09
CA LYS A 63 -12.11 0.90 31.30
C LYS A 63 -13.61 1.13 31.60
#